data_AF-A0A1F8R503-F1
#
_entry.id   AF-A0A1F8R503-F1
#
_cell.length_a   1.000
_cell.length_b   1.000
_cell.length_c   1.000
_cell.angle_alpha   90.00
_cell.angle_beta   90.00
_cell.angle_gamma   90.00
#
_symmetry.space_group_name_H-M   'P 1'
#
loop_
_entity.id
_entity.type
_entity.pdbx_description
1 polymer ?
#
loop_
_entity_poly.entity_id
_entity_poly.type
_entity_poly.pdbx_seq_one_letter_code
_entity_poly.pdbx_strand_id
1 'polypeptide(L)'
;MAMLYAEMRRYFSVGEWKRGVSIRVAYVLLHQADILLTGFAVSAGFKELNPVIRGLFDAPVQLVILKLIFPLLIAWLVPARFLLPALLLLLVVIGWNLTQLSMLL
;
A
#
# COMPACT_ATOMS: atom_id res chain seq x y z
N MET A 1 1.70 30.92 15.15
CA MET A 1 2.90 30.19 14.69
C MET A 1 3.44 29.21 15.73
N ALA A 2 3.72 29.60 16.98
CA ALA A 2 4.28 28.69 18.00
C ALA A 2 3.42 27.44 18.30
N MET A 3 2.10 27.58 18.30
CA MET A 3 1.15 26.48 18.57
C MET A 3 1.16 25.40 17.46
N LEU A 4 1.22 25.82 16.20
CA LEU A 4 1.30 24.92 15.04
C LEU A 4 2.62 24.12 15.05
N TYR A 5 3.71 24.77 15.47
CA TYR A 5 5.02 24.15 15.58
C TYR A 5 5.07 23.08 16.68
N ALA A 6 4.39 23.33 17.80
CA ALA A 6 4.29 22.38 18.90
C ALA A 6 3.46 21.13 18.53
N GLU A 7 2.37 21.31 17.77
CA GLU A 7 1.60 20.19 17.22
C GLU A 7 2.41 19.38 16.20
N MET A 8 3.08 20.04 15.25
CA MET A 8 3.95 19.36 14.29
C MET A 8 5.02 18.52 14.99
N ARG A 9 5.68 19.09 16.00
CA ARG A 9 6.70 18.38 16.78
C ARG A 9 6.15 17.14 17.50
N ARG A 10 4.88 17.15 17.95
CA ARG A 10 4.26 15.96 18.56
C ARG A 10 4.04 14.83 17.54
N TYR A 11 3.67 15.14 16.29
CA TYR A 11 3.47 14.10 15.27
C TYR A 11 4.75 13.39 14.84
N PHE A 12 5.90 14.07 14.94
CA PHE A 12 7.23 13.50 14.70
C PHE A 12 7.93 13.03 15.98
N SER A 13 7.20 12.95 17.10
CA SER A 13 7.74 12.42 18.35
C SER A 13 8.03 10.92 18.24
N VAL A 14 9.12 10.48 18.87
CA VAL A 14 9.50 9.06 18.97
C VAL A 14 8.39 8.21 19.60
N GLY A 15 7.59 8.78 20.51
CA GLY A 15 6.46 8.10 21.15
C GLY A 15 5.32 7.76 20.18
N GLU A 16 4.96 8.71 19.32
CA GLU A 16 3.97 8.51 18.25
C GLU A 16 4.50 7.56 17.18
N TRP A 17 5.80 7.64 16.87
CA TRP A 17 6.45 6.70 15.95
C TRP A 17 6.30 5.25 16.41
N LYS A 18 6.61 4.96 17.68
CA LYS A 18 6.49 3.62 18.27
C LYS A 18 5.05 3.12 18.28
N ARG A 19 4.08 3.97 18.62
CA ARG A 19 2.64 3.62 18.58
C ARG A 19 2.14 3.34 17.17
N GLY A 20 2.69 4.03 16.18
CA GLY A 20 2.31 3.91 14.77
C GLY A 20 2.99 2.76 14.00
N VAL A 21 3.89 1.99 14.63
CA VAL A 21 4.62 0.90 13.94
C VAL A 21 3.65 -0.15 13.40
N SER A 22 2.64 -0.54 14.17
CA SER A 22 1.64 -1.55 13.74
C SER A 22 0.92 -1.13 12.46
N ILE A 23 0.50 0.13 12.36
CA ILE A 23 -0.17 0.68 11.16
C ILE A 23 0.78 0.71 9.97
N ARG A 24 2.05 1.11 10.17
CA ARG A 24 3.06 1.12 9.10
C ARG A 24 3.36 -0.29 8.59
N VAL A 25 3.52 -1.24 9.50
CA VAL A 25 3.71 -2.66 9.15
C VAL A 25 2.50 -3.19 8.41
N ALA A 26 1.28 -2.95 8.90
CA ALA A 26 0.06 -3.35 8.23
C ALA A 26 -0.05 -2.75 6.83
N TYR A 27 0.27 -1.47 6.66
CA TYR A 27 0.28 -0.79 5.36
C TYR A 27 1.24 -1.45 4.36
N VAL A 28 2.47 -1.76 4.80
CA VAL A 28 3.45 -2.44 3.94
C VAL A 28 3.00 -3.87 3.62
N LEU A 29 2.52 -4.63 4.60
CA LEU A 29 2.04 -6.01 4.39
C LEU A 29 0.84 -6.06 3.44
N LEU A 30 -0.07 -5.10 3.53
CA LEU A 30 -1.19 -4.98 2.60
C LEU A 30 -0.72 -4.74 1.16
N HIS A 31 0.29 -3.89 0.95
CA HIS A 31 0.89 -3.71 -0.37
C HIS A 31 1.57 -4.99 -0.89
N GLN A 32 2.23 -5.77 -0.02
CA GLN A 32 2.77 -7.07 -0.41
C GLN A 32 1.67 -8.04 -0.85
N ALA A 33 0.58 -8.09 -0.09
CA ALA A 33 -0.57 -8.94 -0.42
C ALA A 33 -1.16 -8.55 -1.78
N ASP A 34 -1.26 -7.25 -2.08
CA ASP A 34 -1.73 -6.76 -3.38
C ASP A 34 -0.78 -7.15 -4.55
N ILE A 35 0.55 -7.12 -4.35
CA ILE A 35 1.52 -7.63 -5.33
C ILE A 35 1.29 -9.12 -5.58
N LEU A 36 1.21 -9.92 -4.52
CA LEU A 36 1.03 -11.37 -4.62
C LEU A 36 -0.27 -11.71 -5.34
N LEU A 37 -1.35 -11.01 -5.01
CA LEU A 37 -2.65 -11.17 -5.66
C LEU A 37 -2.58 -10.79 -7.14
N THR A 38 -1.92 -9.68 -7.47
CA THR A 38 -1.73 -9.24 -8.86
C THR A 38 -0.89 -10.28 -9.64
N GLY A 39 0.19 -10.78 -9.04
CA GLY A 39 1.03 -11.82 -9.64
C GLY A 39 0.27 -13.12 -9.86
N PHE A 40 -0.56 -13.52 -8.89
CA PHE A 40 -1.41 -14.68 -9.00
C PHE A 40 -2.45 -14.53 -10.13
N ALA A 41 -3.18 -13.41 -10.18
CA ALA A 41 -4.15 -13.13 -11.24
C ALA A 41 -3.53 -13.17 -12.64
N VAL A 42 -2.31 -12.63 -12.80
CA VAL A 42 -1.55 -12.73 -14.06
C VAL A 42 -1.16 -14.18 -14.38
N SER A 43 -0.70 -14.94 -13.39
CA SER A 43 -0.34 -16.36 -13.57
C SER A 43 -1.54 -17.23 -13.96
N ALA A 44 -2.75 -16.87 -13.49
CA ALA A 44 -4.00 -17.52 -13.85
C ALA A 44 -4.54 -17.08 -15.23
N GLY A 45 -3.83 -16.23 -15.96
CA GLY A 45 -4.20 -15.80 -17.31
C GLY A 45 -5.12 -14.58 -17.37
N PHE A 46 -5.50 -13.99 -16.22
CA PHE A 46 -6.36 -12.81 -16.15
C PHE A 46 -5.63 -11.50 -16.46
N LYS A 47 -4.88 -11.47 -17.58
CA LYS A 47 -4.16 -10.27 -18.04
C LYS A 47 -5.09 -9.12 -18.45
N GLU A 48 -6.37 -9.40 -18.68
CA GLU A 48 -7.37 -8.42 -19.12
C GLU A 48 -8.07 -7.66 -17.99
N LEU A 49 -7.98 -8.17 -16.75
CA LEU A 49 -8.64 -7.55 -15.59
C LEU A 49 -8.11 -6.15 -15.26
N ASN A 50 -6.92 -5.79 -15.74
CA ASN A 50 -6.31 -4.51 -15.41
C ASN A 50 -5.45 -3.97 -16.58
N PRO A 51 -6.07 -3.29 -17.57
CA PRO A 51 -5.37 -2.76 -18.74
C PRO A 51 -4.27 -1.75 -18.39
N VAL A 52 -4.37 -1.07 -17.25
CA VAL A 52 -3.32 -0.17 -16.73
C VAL A 52 -2.11 -0.95 -16.22
N ILE A 53 -2.33 -2.08 -15.56
CA ILE A 53 -1.24 -2.92 -15.02
C ILE A 53 -0.55 -3.76 -16.10
N ARG A 54 -1.19 -4.00 -17.25
CA ARG A 54 -0.58 -4.74 -18.37
C ARG A 54 0.74 -4.10 -18.84
N GLY A 55 0.80 -2.77 -18.96
CA GLY A 55 2.03 -2.04 -19.32
C GLY A 55 3.08 -2.01 -18.20
N LEU A 56 2.67 -2.18 -16.94
CA LEU A 56 3.56 -2.26 -15.79
C LEU A 56 4.27 -3.61 -15.67
N PHE A 57 3.67 -4.69 -16.19
CA PHE A 57 4.28 -6.02 -16.19
C PHE A 57 5.35 -6.21 -17.26
N ASP A 58 5.34 -5.42 -18.33
CA ASP A 58 6.44 -5.41 -19.30
C ASP A 58 7.76 -4.91 -18.68
N ALA A 59 7.68 -4.23 -17.53
CA ALA A 59 8.82 -3.80 -16.73
C ALA A 59 8.68 -4.28 -15.27
N PRO A 60 9.05 -5.53 -14.93
CA PRO A 60 8.97 -6.07 -13.56
C PRO A 60 9.68 -5.20 -12.51
N VAL A 61 10.69 -4.43 -12.92
CA VAL A 61 11.36 -3.42 -12.07
C VAL A 61 10.41 -2.28 -11.67
N GLN A 62 9.54 -1.81 -12.57
CA GLN A 62 8.56 -0.76 -12.26
C GLN A 62 7.52 -1.23 -11.26
N LEU A 63 7.08 -2.50 -11.32
CA LEU A 63 6.19 -3.10 -10.32
C LEU A 63 6.82 -3.13 -8.93
N VAL A 64 8.10 -3.51 -8.84
CA VAL A 64 8.84 -3.48 -7.57
C VAL A 64 8.96 -2.05 -7.07
N ILE A 65 9.33 -1.08 -7.91
CA ILE A 65 9.43 0.32 -7.47
C ILE A 65 8.07 0.84 -6.97
N LEU A 66 6.99 0.58 -7.72
CA LEU A 66 5.67 1.14 -7.44
C LEU A 66 4.95 0.49 -6.25
N LYS A 67 5.07 -0.82 -6.09
CA LYS A 67 4.35 -1.55 -5.05
C LYS A 67 5.22 -1.96 -3.86
N LEU A 68 6.56 -1.81 -3.93
CA LEU A 68 7.46 -2.11 -2.81
C LEU A 68 8.16 -0.85 -2.31
N ILE A 69 8.92 -0.17 -3.18
CA ILE A 69 9.81 0.92 -2.76
C ILE A 69 9.00 2.14 -2.30
N PHE A 70 8.01 2.59 -3.09
CA PHE A 70 7.19 3.73 -2.68
C PHE A 70 6.40 3.46 -1.40
N PRO A 71 5.73 2.31 -1.22
CA PRO A 71 5.08 1.98 0.05
C PRO A 71 6.00 2.00 1.26
N LEU A 72 7.23 1.49 1.14
CA LEU A 72 8.25 1.55 2.20
C LEU A 72 8.65 3.00 2.52
N LEU A 73 8.91 3.82 1.49
CA LEU A 73 9.25 5.23 1.67
C LEU A 73 8.10 6.03 2.30
N ILE A 74 6.86 5.79 1.86
CA ILE A 74 5.65 6.42 2.41
C ILE A 74 5.46 5.98 3.87
N ALA A 75 5.56 4.69 4.15
CA ALA A 75 5.44 4.16 5.51
C ALA A 75 6.52 4.70 6.46
N TRP A 76 7.69 5.08 5.93
CA TRP A 76 8.77 5.70 6.71
C TRP A 76 8.53 7.21 6.91
N LEU A 77 8.28 7.96 5.85
CA LEU A 77 8.23 9.42 5.89
C LEU A 77 6.92 9.97 6.47
N VAL A 78 5.82 9.23 6.34
CA VAL A 78 4.48 9.72 6.68
C VAL A 78 4.08 9.30 8.11
N PRO A 79 3.57 10.23 8.94
CA PRO A 79 3.00 9.90 10.25
C PRO A 79 1.86 8.87 10.13
N ALA A 80 1.83 7.88 11.03
CA ALA A 80 0.93 6.72 10.92
C ALA A 80 -0.56 7.07 10.81
N ARG A 81 -1.01 8.16 11.43
CA ARG A 81 -2.39 8.66 11.31
C ARG A 81 -2.84 8.96 9.87
N PHE A 82 -1.91 9.39 9.02
CA PHE A 82 -2.19 9.67 7.61
C PHE A 82 -2.11 8.42 6.74
N LEU A 83 -1.53 7.33 7.26
CA LEU A 83 -1.54 6.03 6.59
C LEU A 83 -2.90 5.32 6.72
N LEU A 84 -3.71 5.63 7.74
CA LEU A 84 -5.03 5.04 7.95
C LEU A 84 -5.97 5.15 6.73
N PRO A 85 -6.22 6.34 6.15
CA PRO A 85 -7.10 6.43 4.98
C PRO A 85 -6.54 5.64 3.79
N ALA A 86 -5.22 5.63 3.60
CA ALA A 86 -4.58 4.86 2.54
C ALA A 86 -4.71 3.35 2.77
N LEU A 87 -4.59 2.89 4.02
CA LEU A 87 -4.74 1.50 4.42
C LEU A 87 -6.17 0.99 4.23
N LEU A 88 -7.17 1.80 4.60
CA LEU A 88 -8.58 1.49 4.36
C LEU A 88 -8.90 1.39 2.87
N LEU A 89 -8.40 2.33 2.06
CA LEU A 89 -8.56 2.26 0.61
C LEU A 89 -7.92 0.99 0.05
N LEU A 90 -6.71 0.64 0.52
CA LEU A 90 -6.04 -0.58 0.07
C LEU A 90 -6.83 -1.85 0.43
N LEU A 91 -7.40 -1.91 1.64
CA LEU A 91 -8.26 -3.03 2.06
C LEU A 91 -9.46 -3.20 1.11
N VAL A 92 -10.11 -2.09 0.73
CA VAL A 92 -11.23 -2.12 -0.20
C VAL A 92 -10.79 -2.62 -1.58
N VAL A 93 -9.65 -2.14 -2.09
CA VAL A 93 -9.11 -2.58 -3.39
C VAL A 93 -8.74 -4.07 -3.36
N ILE A 94 -8.05 -4.55 -2.32
CA ILE A 94 -7.71 -5.97 -2.20
C ILE A 94 -8.96 -6.83 -2.09
N GLY A 95 -9.93 -6.41 -1.27
CA GLY A 95 -11.21 -7.11 -1.14
C GLY A 95 -11.95 -7.21 -2.48
N TRP A 96 -11.98 -6.12 -3.24
CA TRP A 96 -12.53 -6.10 -4.60
C TRP A 96 -11.77 -7.01 -5.56
N ASN A 97 -10.43 -6.97 -5.54
CA ASN A 97 -9.62 -7.82 -6.40
C ASN A 97 -9.83 -9.32 -6.08
N LEU A 98 -9.99 -9.66 -4.80
CA LEU A 98 -10.31 -11.03 -4.35
C LEU A 98 -11.68 -11.48 -4.85
N THR A 99 -12.72 -10.64 -4.75
CA THR A 99 -14.05 -11.00 -5.24
C THR A 99 -14.05 -11.20 -6.75
N GLN A 100 -13.42 -10.29 -7.51
CA GLN A 100 -13.26 -10.42 -8.97
C GLN A 100 -12.52 -11.70 -9.34
N LEU A 101 -11.39 -11.98 -8.68
CA LEU A 101 -10.61 -13.19 -8.93
C LEU A 101 -11.42 -14.46 -8.61
N SER A 102 -12.19 -14.47 -7.52
CA SER A 102 -13.03 -15.61 -7.13
C SER A 102 -14.24 -15.84 -8.07
N MET A 103 -14.74 -14.79 -8.73
CA MET A 103 -15.82 -14.91 -9.70
C MET A 103 -15.34 -15.42 -11.06
N LEU A 104 -14.05 -15.28 -11.34
CA LEU A 104 -13.43 -15.62 -12.62
C LEU A 104 -12.71 -16.97 -12.62
N LEU A 105 -12.32 -17.46 -11.44
CA LEU A 105 -11.85 -18.84 -11.20
C LEU A 105 -13.01 -19.84 -11.21
#